data_AF-A0A261Q472-F1
#
_entry.id   AF-A0A261Q472-F1
#
_cell.length_a   1.000
_cell.length_b   1.000
_cell.length_c   1.000
_cell.angle_alpha   90.00
_cell.angle_beta   90.00
_cell.angle_gamma   90.00
#
_symmetry.space_group_name_H-M   'P 1'
#
loop_
_entity.id
_entity.type
_entity.pdbx_description
1 polymer ?
#
loop_
_entity_poly.entity_id
_entity_poly.type
_entity_poly.pdbx_seq_one_letter_code
_entity_poly.pdbx_strand_id
1 'polypeptide(L)' 'MEGNTEKPFGIVRGITFSTMNMKRTNLAETEGNPGDQISTLIFRNVEVNGVFGNFKNKYCNVTFEKVKVNGTAFDGQ' A
#
# COMPACT_ATOMS: atom_id res chain seq x y z
N MET A 1 -6.17 -12.15 37.91
CA MET A 1 -5.95 -12.22 36.45
C MET A 1 -5.73 -10.79 35.99
N GLU A 2 -4.47 -10.35 35.94
CA GLU A 2 -4.15 -9.08 35.28
C GLU A 2 -4.23 -9.33 33.78
N GLY A 3 -5.16 -8.65 33.10
CA GLY A 3 -5.25 -8.71 31.65
C GLY A 3 -4.01 -8.07 31.02
N ASN A 4 -3.48 -8.71 29.99
CA ASN A 4 -2.34 -8.17 29.24
C ASN A 4 -2.67 -6.74 28.74
N THR A 5 -1.83 -5.78 29.11
CA THR A 5 -1.94 -4.37 28.72
C THR A 5 -1.32 -4.07 27.36
N GLU A 6 -0.69 -5.05 26.69
CA GLU A 6 -0.32 -4.93 25.29
C GLU A 6 -1.57 -4.67 24.44
N LYS A 7 -1.62 -3.48 23.85
CA LYS A 7 -2.55 -3.22 22.75
C LYS A 7 -2.27 -4.24 21.65
N PRO A 8 -3.30 -4.89 21.05
CA PRO A 8 -3.07 -5.80 19.95
C PRO A 8 -2.42 -5.02 18.81
N PHE A 9 -1.25 -5.47 18.36
CA PHE A 9 -0.63 -4.96 17.14
C PHE A 9 -1.26 -5.67 15.94
N GLY A 10 -1.60 -4.90 14.90
CA GLY A 10 -2.09 -5.44 13.65
C GLY A 10 -0.94 -6.04 12.85
N ILE A 11 -1.02 -7.33 12.53
CA ILE A 11 -0.12 -7.96 11.56
C ILE A 11 -0.89 -8.16 10.27
N VAL A 12 -0.52 -7.40 9.24
CA VAL A 12 -1.06 -7.51 7.89
C VAL A 12 0.01 -8.10 6.98
N ARG A 13 -0.32 -9.17 6.27
CA ARG A 13 0.66 -9.90 5.46
C ARG A 13 0.02 -10.47 4.19
N GLY A 14 0.82 -10.58 3.13
CA GLY A 14 0.41 -11.22 1.89
C GLY A 14 -0.67 -10.45 1.12
N ILE A 15 -0.66 -9.11 1.15
CA ILE A 15 -1.62 -8.34 0.36
C ILE A 15 -1.12 -8.23 -1.07
N THR A 16 -1.99 -8.61 -2.02
CA THR A 16 -1.81 -8.32 -3.44
C THR A 16 -3.04 -7.59 -3.97
N PHE A 17 -2.83 -6.42 -4.54
CA PHE A 17 -3.80 -5.75 -5.37
C PHE A 17 -3.47 -6.01 -6.84
N SER A 18 -4.37 -6.64 -7.57
CA SER A 18 -4.11 -7.04 -8.96
C SER A 18 -5.21 -6.61 -9.92
N THR A 19 -4.82 -6.23 -11.14
CA THR A 19 -5.73 -5.98 -12.26
C THR A 19 -6.74 -4.88 -11.93
N MET A 20 -6.24 -3.66 -11.78
CA MET A 20 -7.07 -2.51 -11.47
C MET A 20 -6.88 -1.41 -12.50
N ASN A 21 -7.97 -0.78 -12.92
CA ASN A 21 -7.96 0.45 -13.71
C ASN A 21 -8.82 1.50 -13.00
N MET A 22 -8.21 2.60 -12.59
CA MET A 22 -8.81 3.53 -11.63
C MET A 22 -8.60 4.97 -12.06
N LYS A 23 -9.64 5.79 -11.95
CA LYS A 23 -9.56 7.24 -12.14
C LYS A 23 -9.61 7.94 -10.78
N ARG A 24 -8.45 8.37 -10.28
CA ARG A 24 -8.31 8.93 -8.93
C ARG A 24 -7.02 9.71 -8.77
N THR A 25 -6.94 10.47 -7.68
CA THR A 25 -5.80 11.34 -7.38
C THR A 25 -4.64 10.60 -6.73
N ASN A 26 -4.89 9.52 -5.98
CA ASN A 26 -3.83 8.79 -5.27
C ASN A 26 -3.83 7.29 -5.65
N LEU A 27 -2.64 6.67 -5.64
CA LEU A 27 -2.51 5.22 -5.87
C LEU A 27 -3.03 4.43 -4.67
N ALA A 28 -2.50 4.73 -3.48
CA ALA A 28 -2.88 4.16 -2.20
C ALA A 28 -2.29 5.01 -1.04
N GLU A 29 -2.88 4.87 0.14
CA GLU A 29 -2.40 5.42 1.40
C GLU A 29 -2.42 4.31 2.44
N THR A 30 -1.28 4.05 3.08
CA THR A 30 -1.20 3.07 4.18
C THR A 30 -1.02 3.81 5.50
N GLU A 31 -1.89 3.55 6.46
CA GLU A 31 -1.81 4.09 7.81
C GLU A 31 -1.82 2.97 8.86
N GLY A 32 -1.34 3.28 10.06
CA GLY A 32 -1.34 2.37 11.20
C GLY A 32 -0.53 2.91 12.37
N ASN A 33 -0.53 2.16 13.46
CA ASN A 33 0.21 2.46 14.68
C ASN A 33 1.68 2.05 14.57
N PRO A 34 2.59 2.62 15.39
CA PRO A 34 4.01 2.28 15.36
C PRO A 34 4.32 0.78 15.59
N GLY A 35 3.43 0.03 16.24
CA GLY A 35 3.58 -1.40 16.48
C GLY A 35 3.03 -2.30 15.36
N ASP A 36 2.29 -1.74 14.40
CA ASP A 36 1.68 -2.52 13.33
C ASP A 36 2.74 -2.97 12.32
N GLN A 37 2.60 -4.20 11.84
CA GLN A 37 3.55 -4.80 10.90
C GLN A 37 2.87 -5.10 9.58
N ILE A 38 3.46 -4.59 8.49
CA ILE A 38 3.12 -4.98 7.12
C ILE A 38 4.33 -5.65 6.49
N SER A 39 4.23 -6.96 6.25
CA SER A 39 5.38 -7.76 5.76
C SER A 39 5.36 -8.00 4.25
N THR A 40 4.26 -7.75 3.55
CA THR A 40 4.18 -7.85 2.08
C THR A 40 2.98 -7.09 1.54
N LEU A 41 3.23 -6.11 0.66
CA LEU A 41 2.21 -5.40 -0.11
C LEU A 41 2.63 -5.31 -1.58
N ILE A 42 1.83 -5.89 -2.48
CA ILE A 42 2.13 -5.96 -3.91
C ILE A 42 1.04 -5.26 -4.70
N PHE A 43 1.42 -4.38 -5.61
CA PHE A 43 0.54 -3.84 -6.66
C PHE A 43 0.97 -4.44 -7.99
N ARG A 44 0.09 -5.23 -8.62
CA ARG A 44 0.39 -5.91 -9.88
C ARG A 44 -0.61 -5.53 -10.96
N ASN A 45 -0.13 -5.08 -12.12
CA ASN A 45 -0.99 -4.75 -13.26
C ASN A 45 -2.07 -3.71 -12.87
N VAL A 46 -1.61 -2.55 -12.38
CA VAL A 46 -2.46 -1.47 -11.88
C VAL A 46 -2.26 -0.23 -12.73
N GLU A 47 -3.35 0.37 -13.19
CA GLU A 47 -3.32 1.62 -13.93
C GLU A 47 -4.13 2.68 -13.19
N VAL A 48 -3.50 3.82 -12.91
CA VAL A 48 -4.12 4.98 -12.28
C VAL A 48 -4.07 6.15 -13.26
N ASN A 49 -5.23 6.75 -13.54
CA ASN A 49 -5.35 7.88 -14.45
C ASN A 49 -6.02 9.07 -13.72
N GLY A 50 -5.29 10.16 -13.48
CA GLY A 50 -5.78 11.33 -12.73
C GLY A 50 -4.67 12.27 -12.26
N VAL A 51 -5.01 13.29 -11.46
CA VAL A 51 -4.02 14.20 -10.86
C VAL A 51 -3.28 13.43 -9.76
N PHE A 52 -2.12 12.86 -10.10
CA PHE A 52 -1.38 12.01 -9.17
C PHE A 52 -0.75 12.83 -8.04
N GLY A 53 -1.25 12.65 -6.83
CA GLY A 53 -0.89 13.45 -5.66
C GLY A 53 0.29 12.92 -4.85
N ASN A 54 0.49 11.59 -4.80
CA ASN A 54 1.66 10.81 -4.34
C ASN A 54 1.21 9.41 -3.86
N PHE A 55 2.15 8.47 -3.72
CA PHE A 55 1.96 7.24 -2.95
C PHE A 55 2.48 7.46 -1.52
N LYS A 56 1.59 7.39 -0.52
CA LYS A 56 1.98 7.54 0.88
C LYS A 56 2.04 6.18 1.55
N ASN A 57 3.22 5.82 2.01
CA ASN A 57 3.42 4.54 2.65
C ASN A 57 4.41 4.62 3.81
N LYS A 58 3.99 4.10 4.95
CA LYS A 58 4.80 4.09 6.19
C LYS A 58 5.61 2.79 6.36
N TYR A 59 5.46 1.82 5.44
CA TYR A 59 6.00 0.48 5.59
C TYR A 59 7.04 0.14 4.52
N CYS A 60 8.12 -0.54 4.87
CA CYS A 60 9.30 -0.71 4.03
C CYS A 60 9.19 -1.74 2.89
N ASN A 61 8.11 -2.53 2.81
CA ASN A 61 8.02 -3.69 1.91
C ASN A 61 6.84 -3.60 0.92
N VAL A 62 6.92 -2.65 -0.01
CA VAL A 62 5.93 -2.50 -1.10
C VAL A 62 6.58 -2.80 -2.45
N THR A 63 5.93 -3.63 -3.26
CA THR A 63 6.39 -4.00 -4.59
C THR A 63 5.41 -3.51 -5.65
N PHE A 64 5.93 -2.89 -6.71
CA PHE A 64 5.15 -2.43 -7.86
C PHE A 64 5.54 -3.23 -9.10
N GLU A 65 4.61 -4.02 -9.65
CA GLU A 65 4.79 -4.83 -10.84
C GLU A 65 3.85 -4.36 -11.95
N LYS A 66 4.38 -3.82 -13.05
CA LYS A 66 3.58 -3.31 -14.17
C LYS A 66 2.51 -2.29 -13.70
N VAL A 67 2.91 -1.39 -12.81
CA VAL A 67 2.05 -0.29 -12.36
C VAL A 67 2.30 0.94 -13.22
N LYS A 68 1.21 1.60 -13.62
CA LYS A 68 1.24 2.83 -14.41
C LYS A 68 0.43 3.93 -13.73
N VAL A 69 0.97 5.14 -13.79
CA VAL A 69 0.31 6.37 -13.39
C VAL A 69 0.31 7.29 -14.61
N ASN A 70 -0.87 7.66 -15.10
CA ASN A 70 -1.07 8.49 -16.29
C ASN A 70 -0.26 7.98 -17.50
N GLY A 71 -0.33 6.68 -17.75
CA GLY A 71 0.41 6.01 -18.82
C GLY A 71 1.91 5.83 -18.59
N THR A 72 2.49 6.42 -17.54
CA THR A 72 3.92 6.30 -17.20
C THR A 72 4.15 5.20 -16.17
N ALA A 73 5.24 4.44 -16.29
CA ALA A 73 5.59 3.40 -15.31
C ALA A 73 5.84 4.03 -13.92
N PHE A 74 5.37 3.36 -12.87
CA PHE A 74 5.55 3.77 -11.49
C PHE A 74 6.31 2.72 -10.70
N ASP A 75 7.38 3.14 -10.01
CA ASP A 75 8.33 2.30 -9.28
C ASP A 75 8.40 2.60 -7.77
N GLY A 76 7.67 3.61 -7.26
CA GLY A 76 7.47 3.80 -5.82
C GLY A 76 8.32 4.86 -5.12
N GLN A 77 8.78 5.90 -5.83
CA GLN A 77 9.55 7.01 -5.23
C GLN A 77 8.82 7.74 -4.09
#